data_AF-A0A344LG38-F1
#
_entry.id   AF-A0A344LG38-F1
#
_cell.length_a   1.000
_cell.length_b   1.000
_cell.length_c   1.000
_cell.angle_alpha   90.00
_cell.angle_beta   90.00
_cell.angle_gamma   90.00
#
_symmetry.space_group_name_H-M   'P 1'
#
loop_
_entity.id
_entity.type
_entity.pdbx_description
1 polymer ?
#
loop_
_entity_poly.entity_id
_entity_poly.type
_entity_poly.pdbx_seq_one_letter_code
_entity_poly.pdbx_strand_id
1 'polypeptide(L)'
;MGLMFLLPEGLHGVHLRHELVTAIGDERVRAALTQGWLAQYSAAVLVERRRAAEFPTRAATGLLHAGPGAALTGESVLALAGFASASTAQVEVLVPDEREVRRRPGLVVHSTPFSEIDVDVHDGLRTMTPDFALAEVLCRDRGRVGFACLDEALARCRADRRAGLRASVLARIMARPDTLGRARARFLVDLATGLAESPAESWARLLVVDAGWPPPQPQFVVRGFAGRPLYQLDMAWPEARVAIDCSAATPASAATTTAHVAHAHAATPQAAAARATIAEAAVTAAVTRAAAAQAAAVQTAATARPATASSAAATQVAAVITQTDATTSTTVADATTNAAATTAAAAEAATTTTAAAASAATAATAPAAATAAEAAAAVEALTAAGAPAAATAAAAEAEAEAADEAQAAARAEYLHRRGWTVFHLTAADFRDPTRFLTHLGAALTQGGVAA
;
A
#
# COMPACT_ATOMS: atom_id res chain seq x y z
N MET A 1 -21.99 -21.75 35.88
CA MET A 1 -22.44 -21.90 34.47
C MET A 1 -21.97 -20.69 33.69
N GLY A 2 -20.92 -20.83 32.90
CA GLY A 2 -20.45 -19.76 32.01
C GLY A 2 -21.40 -19.66 30.82
N LEU A 3 -22.32 -18.70 30.86
CA LEU A 3 -23.12 -18.36 29.69
C LEU A 3 -22.14 -17.80 28.66
N MET A 4 -21.93 -18.55 27.57
CA MET A 4 -21.16 -18.13 26.41
C MET A 4 -21.94 -17.00 25.75
N PHE A 5 -21.74 -15.77 26.23
CA PHE A 5 -22.42 -14.60 25.72
C PHE A 5 -21.70 -14.15 24.45
N LEU A 6 -22.36 -14.26 23.31
CA LEU A 6 -21.91 -13.64 22.08
C LEU A 6 -22.18 -12.14 22.19
N LEU A 7 -21.11 -11.34 22.20
CA LEU A 7 -21.21 -9.91 22.02
C LEU A 7 -21.72 -9.64 20.59
N PRO A 8 -22.58 -8.63 20.39
CA PRO A 8 -22.95 -8.21 19.04
C PRO A 8 -21.70 -7.78 18.26
N GLU A 9 -21.75 -7.85 16.92
CA GLU A 9 -20.63 -7.39 16.10
C GLU A 9 -20.53 -5.85 16.17
N GLY A 10 -19.47 -5.36 16.81
CA GLY A 10 -19.10 -3.95 16.81
C GLY A 10 -18.18 -3.61 15.65
N LEU A 11 -17.96 -2.31 15.41
CA LEU A 11 -17.02 -1.83 14.40
C LEU A 11 -15.60 -2.31 14.74
N HIS A 12 -15.15 -3.38 14.09
CA HIS A 12 -13.91 -4.08 14.42
C HIS A 12 -13.80 -4.46 15.91
N GLY A 13 -14.92 -4.86 16.55
CA GLY A 13 -14.95 -5.22 17.97
C GLY A 13 -14.95 -4.00 18.92
N VAL A 14 -15.27 -2.82 18.39
CA VAL A 14 -15.42 -1.58 19.15
C VAL A 14 -16.87 -1.15 19.18
N HIS A 15 -17.29 -0.66 20.33
CA HIS A 15 -18.67 -0.34 20.64
C HIS A 15 -18.80 1.03 21.28
N LEU A 16 -19.79 1.82 20.86
CA LEU A 16 -20.25 2.94 21.68
C LEU A 16 -21.04 2.37 22.88
N ARG A 17 -20.71 2.84 24.08
CA ARG A 17 -21.31 2.34 25.33
C ARG A 17 -22.83 2.40 25.28
N HIS A 18 -23.40 3.53 24.83
CA HIS A 18 -24.85 3.71 24.81
C HIS A 18 -25.55 2.74 23.84
N GLU A 19 -24.95 2.48 22.68
CA GLU A 19 -25.47 1.51 21.69
C GLU A 19 -25.39 0.09 22.25
N LEU A 20 -24.27 -0.28 22.87
CA LEU A 20 -24.11 -1.61 23.44
C LEU A 20 -25.03 -1.83 24.65
N VAL A 21 -25.19 -0.83 25.52
CA VAL A 21 -26.17 -0.87 26.62
C VAL A 21 -27.59 -1.03 26.08
N THR A 22 -27.92 -0.35 24.97
CA THR A 22 -29.23 -0.50 24.32
C THR A 22 -29.41 -1.91 23.73
N ALA A 23 -28.36 -2.50 23.17
CA ALA A 23 -28.41 -3.81 22.53
C ALA A 23 -28.46 -4.99 23.51
N ILE A 24 -27.68 -4.95 24.59
CA ILE A 24 -27.52 -6.11 25.50
C ILE A 24 -27.87 -5.83 26.97
N GLY A 25 -28.18 -4.58 27.32
CA GLY A 25 -28.48 -4.16 28.69
C GLY A 25 -27.24 -3.84 29.52
N ASP A 26 -27.37 -2.86 30.42
CA ASP A 26 -26.24 -2.34 31.21
C ASP A 26 -25.63 -3.38 32.16
N GLU A 27 -26.44 -4.26 32.75
CA GLU A 27 -25.93 -5.34 33.61
C GLU A 27 -24.99 -6.29 32.85
N ARG A 28 -25.31 -6.60 31.60
CA ARG A 28 -24.45 -7.47 30.76
C ARG A 28 -23.18 -6.75 30.33
N VAL A 29 -23.26 -5.46 30.02
CA VAL A 29 -22.07 -4.64 29.74
C VAL A 29 -21.14 -4.60 30.96
N ARG A 30 -21.68 -4.38 32.16
CA ARG A 30 -20.92 -4.40 33.41
C ARG A 30 -20.30 -5.78 33.66
N ALA A 31 -21.06 -6.86 33.47
CA ALA A 31 -20.53 -8.22 33.60
C ALA A 31 -19.38 -8.50 32.62
N ALA A 32 -19.51 -8.09 31.35
CA ALA A 32 -18.46 -8.25 30.35
C ALA A 32 -17.19 -7.45 30.66
N LEU A 33 -17.32 -6.27 31.29
CA LEU A 33 -16.19 -5.49 31.79
C LEU A 33 -15.51 -6.19 32.99
N THR A 34 -16.29 -6.66 33.96
CA THR A 34 -15.78 -7.38 35.14
C THR A 34 -15.09 -8.69 34.76
N GLN A 35 -15.60 -9.40 33.76
CA GLN A 35 -15.03 -10.64 33.24
C GLN A 35 -13.85 -10.41 32.26
N GLY A 36 -13.54 -9.15 31.94
CA GLY A 36 -12.42 -8.79 31.07
C GLY A 36 -12.63 -9.09 29.59
N TRP A 37 -13.86 -9.34 29.14
CA TRP A 37 -14.18 -9.49 27.71
C TRP A 37 -14.15 -8.13 27.00
N LEU A 38 -14.62 -7.09 27.69
CA LEU A 38 -14.53 -5.70 27.25
C LEU A 38 -13.49 -4.94 28.08
N ALA A 39 -12.85 -3.98 27.44
CA ALA A 39 -12.00 -2.98 28.08
C ALA A 39 -12.59 -1.60 27.82
N GLN A 40 -12.54 -0.73 28.82
CA GLN A 40 -12.97 0.65 28.67
C GLN A 40 -11.83 1.49 28.09
N TYR A 41 -12.02 2.03 26.89
CA TYR A 41 -11.07 2.99 26.30
C TYR A 41 -11.39 4.42 26.76
N SER A 42 -12.66 4.83 26.66
CA SER A 42 -13.14 6.14 27.12
C SER A 42 -14.49 6.01 27.85
N ALA A 43 -15.07 7.13 28.31
CA ALA A 43 -16.41 7.10 28.89
C ALA A 43 -17.45 6.51 27.90
N ALA A 44 -17.31 6.84 26.62
CA ALA A 44 -18.22 6.47 25.56
C ALA A 44 -17.80 5.24 24.74
N VAL A 45 -16.52 4.82 24.77
CA VAL A 45 -16.01 3.77 23.87
C VAL A 45 -15.53 2.55 24.66
N LEU A 46 -16.05 1.39 24.28
CA LEU A 46 -15.70 0.06 24.79
C LEU A 46 -15.05 -0.77 23.68
N VAL A 47 -14.06 -1.58 24.03
CA VAL A 47 -13.27 -2.37 23.09
C VAL A 47 -13.23 -3.82 23.53
N GLU A 48 -13.43 -4.76 22.61
CA GLU A 48 -13.20 -6.18 22.85
C GLU A 48 -11.73 -6.46 23.14
N ARG A 49 -11.45 -6.96 24.34
CA ARG A 49 -10.08 -7.08 24.86
C ARG A 49 -9.20 -8.00 23.99
N ARG A 50 -9.78 -9.03 23.38
CA ARG A 50 -9.07 -9.99 22.52
C ARG A 50 -8.53 -9.35 21.24
N ARG A 51 -9.22 -8.33 20.73
CA ARG A 51 -8.91 -7.64 19.47
C ARG A 51 -8.25 -6.29 19.66
N ALA A 52 -8.12 -5.82 20.91
CA ALA A 52 -7.65 -4.47 21.23
C ALA A 52 -6.24 -4.13 20.67
N ALA A 53 -5.41 -5.14 20.36
CA ALA A 53 -4.09 -4.95 19.74
C ALA A 53 -4.15 -4.86 18.20
N GLU A 54 -5.21 -5.33 17.57
CA GLU A 54 -5.39 -5.28 16.11
C GLU A 54 -5.48 -3.82 15.65
N PHE A 55 -4.77 -3.50 14.56
CA PHE A 55 -4.77 -2.14 14.04
C PHE A 55 -6.18 -1.66 13.62
N PRO A 56 -7.02 -2.44 12.92
CA PRO A 56 -8.40 -2.03 12.60
C PRO A 56 -9.23 -1.71 13.85
N THR A 57 -9.10 -2.49 14.93
CA THR A 57 -9.79 -2.22 16.21
C THR A 57 -9.29 -0.94 16.85
N ARG A 58 -7.97 -0.67 16.82
CA ARG A 58 -7.42 0.60 17.31
C ARG A 58 -7.87 1.79 16.48
N ALA A 59 -7.94 1.65 15.16
CA ALA A 59 -8.43 2.66 14.24
C ALA A 59 -9.91 2.97 14.49
N ALA A 60 -10.76 1.94 14.60
CA ALA A 60 -12.16 2.07 15.00
C ALA A 60 -12.33 2.77 16.35
N THR A 61 -11.49 2.41 17.33
CA THR A 61 -11.46 3.01 18.67
C THR A 61 -11.14 4.50 18.60
N GLY A 62 -10.12 4.89 17.85
CA GLY A 62 -9.73 6.29 17.65
C GLY A 62 -10.84 7.09 16.96
N LEU A 63 -11.43 6.52 15.90
CA LEU A 63 -12.51 7.13 15.14
C LEU A 63 -13.75 7.39 16.00
N LEU A 64 -14.26 6.36 16.71
CA LEU A 64 -15.41 6.50 17.61
C LEU A 64 -15.11 7.42 18.80
N HIS A 65 -13.85 7.48 19.25
CA HIS A 65 -13.45 8.41 20.31
C HIS A 65 -13.44 9.86 19.85
N ALA A 66 -12.99 10.12 18.62
CA ALA A 66 -12.95 11.45 18.01
C ALA A 66 -14.35 11.98 17.66
N GLY A 67 -15.28 11.07 17.33
CA GLY A 67 -16.69 11.37 17.11
C GLY A 67 -17.16 11.14 15.67
N PRO A 68 -18.46 11.31 15.40
CA PRO A 68 -19.08 10.87 14.14
C PRO A 68 -18.62 11.66 12.90
N GLY A 69 -18.16 12.90 13.07
CA GLY A 69 -17.62 13.72 11.99
C GLY A 69 -16.14 13.46 11.69
N ALA A 70 -15.46 12.60 12.45
CA ALA A 70 -14.05 12.30 12.22
C ALA A 70 -13.86 11.36 11.01
N ALA A 71 -12.67 11.39 10.43
CA ALA A 71 -12.20 10.43 9.44
C ALA A 71 -10.75 10.06 9.73
N LEU A 72 -10.35 8.82 9.45
CA LEU A 72 -8.95 8.40 9.53
C LEU A 72 -8.16 9.08 8.40
N THR A 73 -6.92 9.47 8.66
CA THR A 73 -6.07 10.13 7.65
C THR A 73 -4.63 9.59 7.63
N GLY A 74 -3.81 10.12 6.73
CA GLY A 74 -2.37 9.93 6.70
C GLY A 74 -1.95 8.47 6.68
N GLU A 75 -0.99 8.11 7.55
CA GLU A 75 -0.46 6.74 7.59
C GLU A 75 -1.51 5.73 8.03
N SER A 76 -2.55 6.13 8.78
CA SER A 76 -3.60 5.18 9.20
C SER A 76 -4.44 4.67 8.03
N VAL A 77 -4.74 5.54 7.06
CA VAL A 77 -5.42 5.13 5.83
C VAL A 77 -4.53 4.18 5.02
N LEU A 78 -3.24 4.49 4.88
CA LEU A 78 -2.29 3.67 4.15
C LEU A 78 -2.07 2.31 4.84
N ALA A 79 -2.01 2.28 6.17
CA ALA A 79 -1.87 1.05 6.94
C ALA A 79 -3.10 0.15 6.81
N LEU A 80 -4.31 0.72 6.84
CA LEU A 80 -5.56 -0.03 6.57
C LEU A 80 -5.58 -0.60 5.14
N ALA A 81 -5.14 0.18 4.15
CA ALA A 81 -4.99 -0.27 2.77
C ALA A 81 -3.80 -1.25 2.57
N GLY A 82 -3.07 -1.59 3.63
CA GLY A 82 -2.02 -2.59 3.64
C GLY A 82 -0.72 -2.17 2.95
N PHE A 83 -0.38 -0.88 2.95
CA PHE A 83 0.91 -0.39 2.45
C PHE A 83 2.06 -0.81 3.37
N ALA A 84 3.16 -1.30 2.80
CA ALA A 84 4.24 -1.94 3.55
C ALA A 84 5.02 -0.95 4.44
N SER A 85 5.10 0.32 4.03
CA SER A 85 5.83 1.36 4.78
C SER A 85 5.00 2.08 5.84
N ALA A 86 3.67 1.92 5.80
CA ALA A 86 2.78 2.68 6.66
C ALA A 86 2.84 2.17 8.10
N SER A 87 3.04 3.07 9.05
CA SER A 87 3.13 2.74 10.46
C SER A 87 1.76 2.40 11.04
N THR A 88 1.71 1.32 11.82
CA THR A 88 0.56 1.00 12.69
C THR A 88 0.78 1.45 14.13
N ALA A 89 1.87 2.16 14.42
CA ALA A 89 2.22 2.55 15.79
C ALA A 89 1.21 3.54 16.38
N GLN A 90 0.70 4.45 15.57
CA GLN A 90 -0.28 5.47 15.96
C GLN A 90 -1.50 5.43 15.04
N VAL A 91 -2.64 5.85 15.57
CA VAL A 91 -3.87 6.08 14.80
C VAL A 91 -4.00 7.59 14.58
N GLU A 92 -4.18 7.98 13.33
CA GLU A 92 -4.32 9.37 12.91
C GLU A 92 -5.75 9.62 12.47
N VAL A 93 -6.39 10.61 13.09
CA VAL A 93 -7.74 11.05 12.77
C VAL A 93 -7.74 12.53 12.43
N LEU A 94 -8.51 12.88 11.41
CA LEU A 94 -8.84 14.23 11.02
C LEU A 94 -10.24 14.56 11.57
N VAL A 95 -10.35 15.70 12.25
CA VAL A 95 -11.63 16.24 12.72
C VAL A 95 -11.90 17.59 12.03
N PRO A 96 -13.15 17.82 11.56
CA PRO A 96 -13.48 19.01 10.77
C PRO A 96 -13.60 20.28 11.61
N ASP A 97 -14.03 20.13 12.87
CA ASP A 97 -14.19 21.23 13.83
C ASP A 97 -13.04 21.24 14.85
N GLU A 98 -12.75 22.42 15.42
CA GLU A 98 -11.84 22.60 16.58
C GLU A 98 -12.39 22.01 17.89
N ARG A 99 -13.13 20.90 17.81
CA ARG A 99 -13.60 20.20 18.99
C ARG A 99 -12.41 19.63 19.73
N GLU A 100 -12.29 19.95 21.02
CA GLU A 100 -11.29 19.34 21.88
C GLU A 100 -11.54 17.84 22.04
N VAL A 101 -10.90 17.03 21.21
CA VAL A 101 -10.80 15.59 21.41
C VAL A 101 -9.81 15.34 22.54
N ARG A 102 -10.26 14.62 23.58
CA ARG A 102 -9.40 14.29 24.71
C ARG A 102 -8.20 13.49 24.23
N ARG A 103 -7.00 13.95 24.56
CA ARG A 103 -5.74 13.28 24.20
C ARG A 103 -5.69 11.85 24.75
N ARG A 104 -5.20 10.93 23.93
CA ARG A 104 -4.99 9.52 24.30
C ARG A 104 -3.66 9.02 23.74
N PRO A 105 -2.95 8.14 24.48
CA PRO A 105 -1.76 7.48 23.95
C PRO A 105 -2.08 6.74 22.66
N GLY A 106 -1.23 6.92 21.64
CA GLY A 106 -1.37 6.25 20.35
C GLY A 106 -2.47 6.81 19.44
N LEU A 107 -3.13 7.92 19.81
CA LEU A 107 -4.08 8.65 18.97
C LEU A 107 -3.53 10.05 18.66
N VAL A 108 -3.34 10.34 17.39
CA VAL A 108 -2.98 11.65 16.87
C VAL A 108 -4.23 12.27 16.23
N VAL A 109 -4.59 13.45 16.69
CA VAL A 109 -5.77 14.18 16.22
C VAL A 109 -5.30 15.42 15.48
N HIS A 110 -5.69 15.53 14.22
CA HIS A 110 -5.49 16.70 13.38
C HIS A 110 -6.81 17.45 13.28
N SER A 111 -6.79 18.76 13.52
CA SER A 111 -7.96 19.63 13.35
C SER A 111 -7.78 20.45 12.08
N THR A 112 -8.48 20.08 11.01
CA THR A 112 -8.43 20.80 9.74
C THR A 112 -9.73 20.54 8.99
N PRO A 113 -10.38 21.56 8.42
CA PRO A 113 -11.59 21.36 7.64
C PRO A 113 -11.31 20.49 6.42
N PHE A 114 -12.23 19.59 6.11
CA PHE A 114 -12.21 18.75 4.91
C PHE A 114 -13.63 18.59 4.35
N SER A 115 -13.72 18.17 3.09
CA SER A 115 -15.00 17.91 2.43
C SER A 115 -15.43 16.46 2.61
N GLU A 116 -16.71 16.20 2.81
CA GLU A 116 -17.27 14.83 2.79
C GLU A 116 -17.07 14.13 1.43
N ILE A 117 -16.81 14.88 0.35
CA ILE A 117 -16.44 14.30 -0.96
C ILE A 117 -15.10 13.57 -0.89
N ASP A 118 -14.23 14.00 0.02
CA ASP A 118 -12.89 13.43 0.25
C ASP A 118 -12.92 12.30 1.30
N VAL A 119 -14.10 11.93 1.78
CA VAL A 119 -14.30 10.83 2.72
C VAL A 119 -14.75 9.58 1.96
N ASP A 120 -14.14 8.47 2.31
CA ASP A 120 -14.45 7.11 1.91
C ASP A 120 -14.83 6.25 3.11
N VAL A 121 -15.39 5.09 2.80
CA VAL A 121 -15.60 4.02 3.79
C VAL A 121 -14.79 2.80 3.38
N HIS A 122 -13.88 2.39 4.26
CA HIS A 122 -13.07 1.19 4.11
C HIS A 122 -13.31 0.26 5.29
N ASP A 123 -13.86 -0.93 5.05
CA ASP A 123 -14.27 -1.89 6.10
C ASP A 123 -15.11 -1.25 7.22
N GLY A 124 -16.06 -0.39 6.84
CA GLY A 124 -16.94 0.33 7.78
C GLY A 124 -16.29 1.53 8.49
N LEU A 125 -15.00 1.79 8.25
CA LEU A 125 -14.27 2.93 8.82
C LEU A 125 -14.32 4.12 7.88
N ARG A 126 -14.63 5.31 8.41
CA ARG A 126 -14.50 6.58 7.68
C ARG A 126 -13.02 6.88 7.48
N THR A 127 -12.57 7.01 6.24
CA THR A 127 -11.19 7.26 5.84
C THR A 127 -11.13 8.40 4.85
N MET A 128 -10.12 9.26 4.93
CA MET A 128 -9.81 10.16 3.81
C MET A 128 -9.43 9.34 2.57
N THR A 129 -9.67 9.89 1.38
CA THR A 129 -9.32 9.23 0.13
C THR A 129 -7.81 8.92 0.06
N PRO A 130 -7.39 7.82 -0.60
CA PRO A 130 -5.99 7.44 -0.69
C PRO A 130 -5.05 8.53 -1.25
N ASP A 131 -5.50 9.32 -2.23
CA ASP A 131 -4.73 10.45 -2.79
C ASP A 131 -4.50 11.56 -1.77
N PHE A 132 -5.52 11.85 -0.93
CA PHE A 132 -5.41 12.80 0.18
C PHE A 132 -4.41 12.29 1.22
N ALA A 133 -4.55 11.03 1.64
CA ALA A 133 -3.66 10.42 2.62
C ALA A 133 -2.19 10.38 2.12
N LEU A 134 -1.96 10.00 0.85
CA LEU A 134 -0.64 10.04 0.24
C LEU A 134 -0.04 11.45 0.23
N ALA A 135 -0.82 12.46 -0.20
CA ALA A 135 -0.37 13.84 -0.22
C ALA A 135 -0.01 14.35 1.18
N GLU A 136 -0.78 13.99 2.20
CA GLU A 136 -0.51 14.35 3.58
C GLU A 136 0.82 13.75 4.08
N VAL A 137 1.02 12.44 3.89
CA VAL A 137 2.25 11.75 4.34
C VAL A 137 3.48 12.23 3.55
N LEU A 138 3.34 12.51 2.25
CA LEU A 138 4.43 13.05 1.42
C LEU A 138 4.89 14.44 1.88
N CYS A 139 4.00 15.27 2.41
CA CYS A 139 4.33 16.63 2.83
C CYS A 139 4.90 16.73 4.26
N ARG A 140 4.91 15.65 5.04
CA ARG A 140 5.49 15.64 6.39
C ARG A 140 7.01 15.55 6.33
N ASP A 141 7.67 15.93 7.42
CA ASP A 141 9.13 16.16 7.53
C ASP A 141 10.03 14.92 7.29
N ARG A 142 9.45 13.79 6.89
CA ARG A 142 10.13 12.55 6.54
C ARG A 142 9.40 11.83 5.40
N GLY A 143 9.17 12.54 4.29
CA GLY A 143 8.50 12.05 3.08
C GLY A 143 9.01 10.71 2.51
N ARG A 144 10.05 10.11 3.08
CA ARG A 144 10.53 8.73 2.87
C ARG A 144 9.41 7.67 2.98
N VAL A 145 8.54 7.74 4.00
CA VAL A 145 7.40 6.79 4.13
C VAL A 145 6.39 7.06 3.01
N GLY A 146 6.00 8.32 2.82
CA GLY A 146 5.08 8.72 1.75
C GLY A 146 5.59 8.36 0.36
N PHE A 147 6.90 8.44 0.14
CA PHE A 147 7.54 8.10 -1.13
C PHE A 147 7.43 6.60 -1.44
N ALA A 148 7.77 5.75 -0.48
CA ALA A 148 7.61 4.31 -0.65
C ALA A 148 6.13 3.92 -0.81
N CYS A 149 5.22 4.54 -0.06
CA CYS A 149 3.79 4.34 -0.25
C CYS A 149 3.31 4.82 -1.64
N LEU A 150 3.85 5.92 -2.17
CA LEU A 150 3.50 6.38 -3.51
C LEU A 150 4.01 5.44 -4.60
N ASP A 151 5.27 4.98 -4.50
CA ASP A 151 5.82 3.97 -5.42
C ASP A 151 4.97 2.70 -5.39
N GLU A 152 4.65 2.20 -4.21
CA GLU A 152 3.78 1.03 -4.04
C GLU A 152 2.36 1.26 -4.60
N ALA A 153 1.80 2.46 -4.43
CA ALA A 153 0.48 2.81 -4.95
C ALA A 153 0.48 2.79 -6.49
N LEU A 154 1.55 3.30 -7.10
CA LEU A 154 1.74 3.27 -8.55
C LEU A 154 1.97 1.85 -9.07
N ALA A 155 2.69 1.01 -8.33
CA ALA A 155 2.90 -0.40 -8.67
C ALA A 155 1.57 -1.17 -8.67
N ARG A 156 0.74 -0.98 -7.63
CA ARG A 156 -0.61 -1.57 -7.49
C ARG A 156 -1.61 -1.00 -8.50
N CYS A 157 -1.36 0.20 -9.04
CA CYS A 157 -2.23 0.85 -10.00
C CYS A 157 -1.98 0.34 -11.43
N ARG A 158 -3.07 0.06 -12.16
CA ARG A 158 -3.02 -0.26 -13.58
C ARG A 158 -2.30 0.83 -14.37
N ALA A 159 -1.51 0.43 -15.36
CA ALA A 159 -0.59 1.32 -16.09
C ALA A 159 -1.27 2.57 -16.67
N ASP A 160 -2.47 2.41 -17.23
CA ASP A 160 -3.30 3.47 -17.82
C ASP A 160 -3.80 4.50 -16.80
N ARG A 161 -3.84 4.14 -15.51
CA ARG A 161 -4.33 5.00 -14.42
C ARG A 161 -3.23 5.65 -13.59
N ARG A 162 -1.97 5.23 -13.76
CA ARG A 162 -0.83 5.77 -13.00
C ARG A 162 -0.65 7.28 -13.17
N ALA A 163 -0.87 7.80 -14.38
CA ALA A 163 -0.78 9.24 -14.66
C ALA A 163 -1.87 10.02 -13.90
N GLY A 164 -3.10 9.50 -13.89
CA GLY A 164 -4.22 10.08 -13.14
C GLY A 164 -3.98 10.10 -11.63
N LEU A 165 -3.45 9.01 -11.07
CA LEU A 165 -3.06 8.95 -9.66
C LEU A 165 -1.99 9.98 -9.31
N ARG A 166 -0.91 10.08 -10.10
CA ARG A 166 0.14 11.11 -9.88
C ARG A 166 -0.44 12.52 -9.93
N ALA A 167 -1.28 12.82 -10.91
CA ALA A 167 -1.90 14.13 -11.06
C ALA A 167 -2.81 14.47 -9.87
N SER A 168 -3.62 13.52 -9.41
CA SER A 168 -4.49 13.65 -8.25
C SER A 168 -3.69 13.92 -6.96
N VAL A 169 -2.65 13.13 -6.68
CA VAL A 169 -1.77 13.36 -5.51
C VAL A 169 -1.10 14.74 -5.59
N LEU A 170 -0.59 15.13 -6.77
CA LEU A 170 0.03 16.44 -6.95
C LEU A 170 -0.97 17.58 -6.74
N ALA A 171 -2.19 17.46 -7.24
CA ALA A 171 -3.25 18.44 -7.02
C ALA A 171 -3.55 18.60 -5.52
N ARG A 172 -3.63 17.50 -4.77
CA ARG A 172 -3.80 17.52 -3.31
C ARG A 172 -2.63 18.22 -2.60
N ILE A 173 -1.38 17.92 -2.98
CA ILE A 173 -0.19 18.59 -2.42
C ILE A 173 -0.26 20.09 -2.65
N MET A 174 -0.62 20.53 -3.86
CA MET A 174 -0.72 21.95 -4.22
C MET A 174 -1.88 22.67 -3.53
N ALA A 175 -2.98 21.97 -3.28
CA ALA A 175 -4.16 22.50 -2.59
C ALA A 175 -3.99 22.61 -1.06
N ARG A 176 -2.92 22.06 -0.48
CA ARG A 176 -2.68 22.17 0.96
C ARG A 176 -2.52 23.65 1.36
N PRO A 177 -3.18 24.08 2.46
CA PRO A 177 -3.05 25.45 2.97
C PRO A 177 -1.63 25.70 3.50
N ASP A 178 -1.03 24.69 4.11
CA ASP A 178 0.36 24.73 4.54
C ASP A 178 1.30 24.52 3.35
N THR A 179 2.31 25.38 3.27
CA THR A 179 3.31 25.38 2.21
C THR A 179 4.52 24.50 2.53
N LEU A 180 4.71 24.16 3.80
CA LEU A 180 5.79 23.31 4.26
C LEU A 180 5.70 21.92 3.64
N GLY A 181 6.85 21.40 3.23
CA GLY A 181 6.97 20.09 2.60
C GLY A 181 6.44 19.98 1.17
N ARG A 182 5.71 20.97 0.61
CA ARG A 182 5.14 20.89 -0.75
C ARG A 182 6.19 20.72 -1.84
N ALA A 183 7.30 21.46 -1.76
CA ALA A 183 8.38 21.37 -2.74
C ALA A 183 9.04 19.99 -2.72
N ARG A 184 9.31 19.46 -1.52
CA ARG A 184 9.85 18.11 -1.34
C ARG A 184 8.87 17.04 -1.82
N ALA A 185 7.60 17.14 -1.45
CA ALA A 185 6.56 16.21 -1.88
C ALA A 185 6.41 16.19 -3.41
N ARG A 186 6.44 17.35 -4.08
CA ARG A 186 6.44 17.43 -5.55
C ARG A 186 7.63 16.71 -6.15
N PHE A 187 8.84 16.97 -5.66
CA PHE A 187 10.04 16.27 -6.10
C PHE A 187 9.91 14.75 -5.94
N LEU A 188 9.35 14.27 -4.82
CA LEU A 188 9.12 12.84 -4.58
C LEU A 188 8.09 12.24 -5.53
N VAL A 189 7.05 12.99 -5.93
CA VAL A 189 6.08 12.55 -6.95
C VAL A 189 6.76 12.38 -8.30
N ASP A 190 7.66 13.29 -8.68
CA ASP A 190 8.41 13.23 -9.92
C ASP A 190 9.44 12.08 -9.92
N LEU A 191 10.04 11.78 -8.75
CA LEU A 191 10.98 10.68 -8.57
C LEU A 191 10.32 9.29 -8.50
N ALA A 192 9.02 9.21 -8.23
CA ALA A 192 8.31 7.94 -8.06
C ALA A 192 8.15 7.24 -9.42
N THR A 193 8.54 5.97 -9.49
CA THR A 193 8.52 5.16 -10.72
C THR A 193 7.38 4.16 -10.71
N GLY A 194 7.02 3.65 -9.54
CA GLY A 194 6.12 2.50 -9.38
C GLY A 194 6.75 1.16 -9.74
N LEU A 195 8.08 1.08 -9.75
CA LEU A 195 8.85 -0.12 -10.09
C LEU A 195 9.60 -0.71 -8.89
N ALA A 196 9.61 -0.03 -7.75
CA ALA A 196 10.19 -0.57 -6.52
C ALA A 196 9.34 -1.76 -6.03
N GLU A 197 9.99 -2.87 -5.71
CA GLU A 197 9.33 -4.08 -5.19
C GLU A 197 9.28 -4.07 -3.65
N SER A 198 10.05 -3.20 -3.01
CA SER A 198 10.09 -3.03 -1.57
C SER A 198 10.26 -1.57 -1.13
N PRO A 199 9.86 -1.23 0.12
CA PRO A 199 10.18 0.06 0.73
C PRO A 199 11.66 0.40 0.72
N ALA A 200 12.51 -0.62 0.93
CA ALA A 200 13.97 -0.46 0.97
C ALA A 200 14.50 0.09 -0.35
N GLU A 201 14.00 -0.38 -1.49
CA GLU A 201 14.40 0.12 -2.80
C GLU A 201 14.00 1.57 -3.04
N SER A 202 12.76 1.95 -2.71
CA SER A 202 12.35 3.36 -2.77
C SER A 202 13.26 4.21 -1.88
N TRP A 203 13.56 3.75 -0.67
CA TRP A 203 14.43 4.51 0.24
C TRP A 203 15.87 4.59 -0.23
N ALA A 204 16.41 3.54 -0.83
CA ALA A 204 17.75 3.54 -1.42
C ALA A 204 17.84 4.55 -2.56
N ARG A 205 16.83 4.57 -3.44
CA ARG A 205 16.75 5.56 -4.52
C ARG A 205 16.70 6.99 -3.98
N LEU A 206 15.95 7.22 -2.91
CA LEU A 206 15.89 8.53 -2.27
C LEU A 206 17.23 8.94 -1.64
N LEU A 207 17.90 8.02 -0.93
CA LEU A 207 19.23 8.27 -0.32
C LEU A 207 20.27 8.68 -1.36
N VAL A 208 20.25 8.01 -2.51
CA VAL A 208 21.18 8.29 -3.62
C VAL A 208 20.96 9.68 -4.19
N VAL A 209 19.71 10.04 -4.48
CA VAL A 209 19.40 11.36 -5.06
C VAL A 209 19.58 12.49 -4.04
N ASP A 210 19.30 12.24 -2.76
CA ASP A 210 19.58 13.20 -1.69
C ASP A 210 21.08 13.45 -1.51
N ALA A 211 21.93 12.49 -1.86
CA ALA A 211 23.38 12.63 -1.91
C ALA A 211 23.91 13.33 -3.17
N GLY A 212 23.02 13.78 -4.07
CA GLY A 212 23.33 14.48 -5.31
C GLY A 212 23.50 13.57 -6.53
N TRP A 213 23.60 12.25 -6.35
CA TRP A 213 23.82 11.33 -7.47
C TRP A 213 22.59 11.21 -8.38
N PRO A 214 22.78 10.96 -9.69
CA PRO A 214 21.67 10.78 -10.61
C PRO A 214 20.84 9.55 -10.22
N PRO A 215 19.51 9.59 -10.43
CA PRO A 215 18.63 8.49 -10.04
C PRO A 215 19.03 7.21 -10.80
N PRO A 216 19.24 6.09 -10.11
CA PRO A 216 19.58 4.83 -10.76
C PRO A 216 18.37 4.27 -11.52
N GLN A 217 18.63 3.50 -12.57
CA GLN A 217 17.60 2.79 -13.31
C GLN A 217 17.06 1.64 -12.44
N PRO A 218 15.76 1.63 -12.08
CA PRO A 218 15.18 0.54 -11.28
C PRO A 218 15.03 -0.73 -12.10
N GLN A 219 15.06 -1.88 -11.42
CA GLN A 219 14.75 -3.20 -11.97
C GLN A 219 15.55 -3.53 -13.24
N PHE A 220 16.86 -3.26 -13.20
CA PHE A 220 17.75 -3.41 -14.34
C PHE A 220 18.10 -4.88 -14.62
N VAL A 221 17.81 -5.34 -15.83
CA VAL A 221 18.06 -6.72 -16.24
C VAL A 221 19.43 -6.87 -16.90
N VAL A 222 20.33 -7.60 -16.24
CA VAL A 222 21.60 -8.03 -16.81
C VAL A 222 21.37 -9.22 -17.74
N ARG A 223 21.77 -9.05 -19.00
CA ARG A 223 21.59 -10.05 -20.07
C ARG A 223 22.87 -10.82 -20.35
N GLY A 224 22.73 -12.11 -20.66
CA GLY A 224 23.83 -12.96 -21.12
C GLY A 224 24.22 -12.70 -22.57
N PHE A 225 25.24 -13.42 -23.06
CA PHE A 225 25.72 -13.29 -24.45
C PHE A 225 24.65 -13.59 -25.51
N ALA A 226 23.67 -14.43 -25.19
CA ALA A 226 22.54 -14.74 -26.06
C ALA A 226 21.34 -13.79 -25.89
N GLY A 227 21.50 -12.65 -25.20
CA GLY A 227 20.43 -11.68 -24.92
C GLY A 227 19.39 -12.14 -23.87
N ARG A 228 19.51 -13.38 -23.37
CA ARG A 228 18.63 -13.93 -22.33
C ARG A 228 18.81 -13.18 -21.00
N PRO A 229 17.72 -12.84 -20.29
CA PRO A 229 17.81 -12.26 -18.95
C PRO A 229 18.47 -13.27 -18.01
N LEU A 230 19.46 -12.82 -17.23
CA LEU A 230 20.17 -13.67 -16.26
C LEU A 230 19.91 -13.24 -14.83
N TYR A 231 20.07 -11.94 -14.55
CA TYR A 231 19.88 -11.37 -13.23
C TYR A 231 19.10 -10.06 -13.35
N GLN A 232 18.27 -9.79 -12.37
CA GLN A 232 17.59 -8.52 -12.18
C GLN A 232 18.20 -7.86 -10.94
N LEU A 233 18.70 -6.64 -11.15
CA LEU A 233 19.29 -5.79 -10.12
C LEU A 233 18.23 -4.78 -9.72
N ASP A 234 18.08 -4.52 -8.43
CA ASP A 234 17.00 -3.66 -7.95
C ASP A 234 17.15 -2.24 -8.48
N MET A 235 18.39 -1.75 -8.58
CA MET A 235 18.71 -0.51 -9.29
C MET A 235 20.16 -0.45 -9.76
N ALA A 236 20.41 0.24 -10.87
CA ALA A 236 21.74 0.27 -11.50
C ALA A 236 22.05 1.58 -12.24
N TRP A 237 23.35 1.83 -12.42
CA TRP A 237 23.93 2.74 -13.41
C TRP A 237 24.67 1.90 -14.45
N PRO A 238 24.02 1.54 -15.57
CA PRO A 238 24.58 0.62 -16.55
C PRO A 238 25.90 1.11 -17.16
N GLU A 239 26.04 2.42 -17.36
CA GLU A 239 27.24 3.05 -17.93
C GLU A 239 28.45 2.87 -17.01
N ALA A 240 28.24 3.03 -15.70
CA ALA A 240 29.27 2.82 -14.68
C ALA A 240 29.44 1.36 -14.25
N ARG A 241 28.52 0.46 -14.66
CA ARG A 241 28.38 -0.92 -14.14
C ARG A 241 28.33 -0.97 -12.61
N VAL A 242 27.66 0.00 -12.01
CA VAL A 242 27.41 0.05 -10.56
C VAL A 242 25.97 -0.33 -10.32
N ALA A 243 25.72 -1.15 -9.30
CA ALA A 243 24.38 -1.57 -8.93
C ALA A 243 24.19 -1.58 -7.41
N ILE A 244 22.93 -1.48 -7.01
CA ILE A 244 22.48 -1.58 -5.64
C ILE A 244 21.46 -2.72 -5.59
N ASP A 245 21.70 -3.67 -4.69
CA ASP A 245 20.75 -4.70 -4.30
C ASP A 245 20.31 -4.43 -2.86
N CYS A 246 19.01 -4.32 -2.64
CA CYS A 246 18.40 -4.12 -1.34
C CYS A 246 17.99 -5.48 -0.77
N SER A 247 18.59 -5.88 0.35
CA SER A 247 18.07 -7.04 1.06
C SER A 247 16.66 -6.73 1.56
N ALA A 248 15.70 -7.64 1.33
CA ALA A 248 14.30 -7.50 1.74
C ALA A 248 14.08 -7.46 3.27
N ALA A 249 15.15 -7.30 4.06
CA ALA A 249 15.04 -7.00 5.48
C ALA A 249 14.39 -5.63 5.63
N THR A 250 13.07 -5.63 5.79
CA THR A 250 12.31 -4.50 6.33
C THR A 250 13.12 -3.99 7.53
N PRO A 251 13.57 -2.72 7.57
CA PRO A 251 14.06 -2.18 8.81
C PRO A 251 12.83 -2.20 9.73
N ALA A 252 12.82 -3.18 10.62
CA ALA A 252 12.05 -3.14 11.84
C ALA A 252 12.21 -1.71 12.37
N SER A 253 11.08 -1.00 12.40
CA SER A 253 10.79 0.18 13.19
C SER A 253 12.01 0.73 13.94
N ALA A 254 12.39 1.97 13.59
CA ALA A 254 13.25 2.79 14.43
C ALA A 254 12.91 2.55 15.90
N ALA A 255 13.91 2.05 16.63
CA ALA A 255 13.78 1.58 17.99
C ALA A 255 12.99 2.56 18.87
N THR A 256 11.87 2.10 19.42
CA THR A 256 11.59 2.07 20.88
C THR A 256 10.24 1.38 21.10
N THR A 257 10.30 0.10 21.49
CA THR A 257 9.56 -0.53 22.61
C THR A 257 9.43 -2.03 22.32
N THR A 258 10.24 -2.81 23.05
CA THR A 258 10.21 -4.27 23.09
C THR A 258 8.97 -4.80 23.79
N ALA A 259 8.52 -5.97 23.30
CA ALA A 259 7.69 -6.99 23.95
C ALA A 259 6.15 -6.82 23.97
N HIS A 260 5.48 -7.26 22.91
CA HIS A 260 4.60 -8.45 22.97
C HIS A 260 4.08 -8.86 21.58
N VAL A 261 3.79 -10.16 21.44
CA VAL A 261 3.14 -10.87 20.32
C VAL A 261 4.08 -11.47 19.26
N ALA A 262 4.67 -12.59 19.64
CA ALA A 262 4.97 -13.70 18.73
C ALA A 262 3.70 -14.56 18.57
N HIS A 263 3.00 -14.42 17.44
CA HIS A 263 2.17 -15.43 16.74
C HIS A 263 1.11 -14.73 15.88
N ALA A 264 1.41 -14.56 14.59
CA ALA A 264 0.43 -14.56 13.48
C ALA A 264 1.22 -14.37 12.16
N HIS A 265 2.01 -15.37 11.77
CA HIS A 265 2.51 -15.50 10.39
C HIS A 265 1.91 -16.75 9.79
N ALA A 266 0.75 -16.57 9.18
CA ALA A 266 0.22 -17.41 8.10
C ALA A 266 -0.82 -16.55 7.37
N ALA A 267 -0.35 -15.58 6.58
CA ALA A 267 -1.22 -14.88 5.64
C ALA A 267 -1.44 -15.80 4.44
N THR A 268 -2.61 -16.44 4.37
CA THR A 268 -3.02 -17.26 3.24
C THR A 268 -3.03 -16.41 1.96
N PRO A 269 -2.59 -16.92 0.79
CA PRO A 269 -2.52 -16.17 -0.48
C PRO A 269 -3.84 -15.46 -0.85
N GLN A 270 -4.98 -16.00 -0.41
CA GLN A 270 -6.31 -15.47 -0.67
C GLN A 270 -6.63 -14.17 0.09
N ALA A 271 -6.03 -13.93 1.27
CA ALA A 271 -6.18 -12.69 2.03
C ALA A 271 -5.34 -11.54 1.44
N ALA A 272 -4.17 -11.87 0.87
CA ALA A 272 -3.34 -10.91 0.13
C ALA A 272 -4.02 -10.50 -1.19
N ALA A 273 -4.62 -11.45 -1.91
CA ALA A 273 -5.40 -11.18 -3.12
C ALA A 273 -6.63 -10.28 -2.84
N ALA A 274 -7.39 -10.56 -1.78
CA ALA A 274 -8.53 -9.73 -1.39
C ALA A 274 -8.11 -8.29 -1.03
N ARG A 275 -7.00 -8.10 -0.32
CA ARG A 275 -6.44 -6.77 0.00
C ARG A 275 -5.98 -6.03 -1.26
N ALA A 276 -5.38 -6.74 -2.22
CA ALA A 276 -4.98 -6.15 -3.50
C ALA A 276 -6.20 -5.68 -4.33
N THR A 277 -7.28 -6.46 -4.37
CA THR A 277 -8.52 -6.09 -5.06
C THR A 277 -9.23 -4.91 -4.40
N ILE A 278 -9.28 -4.86 -3.06
CA ILE A 278 -9.86 -3.75 -2.32
C ILE A 278 -9.03 -2.47 -2.50
N ALA A 279 -7.70 -2.58 -2.50
CA ALA A 279 -6.81 -1.46 -2.80
C ALA A 279 -6.96 -0.98 -4.25
N GLU A 280 -7.10 -1.89 -5.22
CA GLU A 280 -7.36 -1.52 -6.62
C GLU A 280 -8.71 -0.80 -6.75
N ALA A 281 -9.77 -1.27 -6.07
CA ALA A 281 -11.07 -0.62 -6.06
C ALA A 281 -11.03 0.77 -5.40
N ALA A 282 -10.31 0.91 -4.28
CA ALA A 282 -10.13 2.20 -3.60
C ALA A 282 -9.32 3.20 -4.44
N VAL A 283 -8.25 2.76 -5.09
CA VAL A 283 -7.46 3.58 -6.02
C VAL A 283 -8.28 3.94 -7.25
N THR A 284 -9.11 3.02 -7.76
CA THR A 284 -10.03 3.28 -8.89
C THR A 284 -11.06 4.34 -8.51
N ALA A 285 -11.73 4.18 -7.37
CA ALA A 285 -12.75 5.10 -6.89
C ALA A 285 -12.16 6.50 -6.59
N ALA A 286 -10.95 6.57 -6.05
CA ALA A 286 -10.22 7.81 -5.83
C ALA A 286 -9.86 8.52 -7.14
N VAL A 287 -9.33 7.79 -8.14
CA VAL A 287 -9.01 8.37 -9.46
C VAL A 287 -10.27 8.85 -10.18
N THR A 288 -11.37 8.08 -10.15
CA THR A 288 -12.63 8.47 -10.79
C THR A 288 -13.26 9.68 -10.11
N ARG A 289 -13.26 9.75 -8.77
CA ARG A 289 -13.76 10.92 -8.04
C ARG A 289 -12.83 12.12 -8.16
N ALA A 290 -11.52 11.94 -8.20
CA ALA A 290 -10.58 13.03 -8.46
C ALA A 290 -10.78 13.60 -9.86
N ALA A 291 -11.00 12.75 -10.88
CA ALA A 291 -11.35 13.20 -12.23
C ALA A 291 -12.69 13.95 -12.25
N ALA A 292 -13.70 13.49 -11.52
CA ALA A 292 -14.99 14.17 -11.39
C ALA A 292 -14.89 15.50 -10.62
N ALA A 293 -14.10 15.55 -9.55
CA ALA A 293 -13.84 16.75 -8.76
C ALA A 293 -13.02 17.78 -9.54
N GLN A 294 -12.09 17.33 -10.38
CA GLN A 294 -11.31 18.19 -11.27
C GLN A 294 -12.18 18.75 -12.40
N ALA A 295 -13.08 17.94 -12.98
CA ALA A 295 -14.10 18.43 -13.91
C ALA A 295 -15.03 19.46 -13.25
N ALA A 296 -15.43 19.22 -12.00
CA ALA A 296 -16.24 20.16 -11.23
C ALA A 296 -15.49 21.46 -10.87
N ALA A 297 -14.19 21.37 -10.54
CA ALA A 297 -13.35 22.53 -10.22
C ALA A 297 -13.08 23.40 -11.46
N VAL A 298 -12.83 22.78 -12.62
CA VAL A 298 -12.73 23.47 -13.92
C VAL A 298 -14.05 24.15 -14.28
N GLN A 299 -15.18 23.47 -14.07
CA GLN A 299 -16.51 24.03 -14.31
C GLN A 299 -16.81 25.20 -13.36
N THR A 300 -16.43 25.09 -12.09
CA THR A 300 -16.64 26.13 -11.07
C THR A 300 -15.77 27.35 -11.36
N ALA A 301 -14.51 27.15 -11.77
CA ALA A 301 -13.61 28.22 -12.20
C ALA A 301 -14.07 28.91 -13.50
N ALA A 302 -14.73 28.18 -14.41
CA ALA A 302 -15.35 28.75 -15.60
C ALA A 302 -16.58 29.61 -15.27
N THR A 303 -17.35 29.24 -14.25
CA THR A 303 -18.55 29.99 -13.80
C THR A 303 -18.25 31.16 -12.86
N ALA A 304 -17.07 31.20 -12.22
CA ALA A 304 -16.72 32.21 -11.21
C ALA A 304 -16.01 33.46 -11.77
N ARG A 305 -16.06 33.74 -13.08
CA ARG A 305 -15.42 34.94 -13.66
C ARG A 305 -16.25 36.19 -13.35
N PRO A 306 -15.80 37.16 -12.52
CA PRO A 306 -16.47 38.44 -12.43
C PRO A 306 -16.07 39.30 -13.63
N ALA A 307 -17.05 39.93 -14.26
CA ALA A 307 -16.83 41.01 -15.20
C ALA A 307 -16.35 42.24 -14.42
N THR A 308 -15.05 42.56 -14.47
CA THR A 308 -14.50 43.93 -14.42
C THR A 308 -12.95 43.95 -14.54
N ALA A 309 -12.50 44.54 -15.65
CA ALA A 309 -11.24 45.25 -15.96
C ALA A 309 -9.88 44.85 -15.34
N SER A 310 -8.92 44.46 -16.20
CA SER A 310 -7.79 45.33 -16.65
C SER A 310 -6.94 44.60 -17.70
N SER A 311 -6.84 45.17 -18.91
CA SER A 311 -6.36 44.51 -20.14
C SER A 311 -4.83 44.42 -20.32
N ALA A 312 -4.05 44.30 -19.24
CA ALA A 312 -2.59 44.16 -19.34
C ALA A 312 -2.06 42.76 -18.96
N ALA A 313 -2.86 41.94 -18.25
CA ALA A 313 -2.48 40.57 -17.88
C ALA A 313 -2.97 39.49 -18.89
N ALA A 314 -3.84 39.86 -19.83
CA ALA A 314 -4.42 38.94 -20.82
C ALA A 314 -3.44 38.53 -21.94
N THR A 315 -2.35 39.30 -22.14
CA THR A 315 -1.37 39.02 -23.21
C THR A 315 -0.29 38.01 -22.77
N GLN A 316 -0.07 37.80 -21.48
CA GLN A 316 0.95 36.85 -20.99
C GLN A 316 0.43 35.42 -20.74
N VAL A 317 -0.89 35.23 -20.61
CA VAL A 317 -1.49 33.89 -20.43
C VAL A 317 -1.86 33.24 -21.77
N ALA A 318 -2.15 34.02 -22.81
CA ALA A 318 -2.43 33.50 -24.15
C ALA A 318 -1.19 32.89 -24.85
N ALA A 319 0.03 33.25 -24.45
CA ALA A 319 1.26 32.70 -25.02
C ALA A 319 1.66 31.32 -24.45
N VAL A 320 1.19 30.97 -23.24
CA VAL A 320 1.47 29.65 -22.64
C VAL A 320 0.51 28.58 -23.18
N ILE A 321 -0.70 28.97 -23.57
CA ILE A 321 -1.73 28.05 -24.08
C ILE A 321 -1.48 27.64 -25.54
N THR A 322 -0.90 28.51 -26.38
CA THR A 322 -0.64 28.19 -27.79
C THR A 322 0.63 27.36 -28.04
N GLN A 323 1.48 27.14 -27.03
CA GLN A 323 2.69 26.34 -27.18
C GLN A 323 2.50 24.85 -26.81
N THR A 324 1.34 24.47 -26.26
CA THR A 324 1.03 23.06 -25.89
C THR A 324 0.18 22.33 -26.94
N ASP A 325 -0.40 23.05 -27.90
CA ASP A 325 -1.27 22.46 -28.94
C ASP A 325 -0.53 21.85 -30.15
N ALA A 326 0.80 22.00 -30.24
CA ALA A 326 1.56 21.51 -31.40
C ALA A 326 2.06 20.06 -31.28
N THR A 327 1.96 19.40 -30.12
CA THR A 327 2.52 18.04 -29.92
C THR A 327 1.49 16.93 -29.67
N THR A 328 0.19 17.26 -29.68
CA THR A 328 -0.88 16.29 -29.35
C THR A 328 -1.86 16.03 -30.52
N SER A 329 -1.58 16.55 -31.72
CA SER A 329 -2.50 16.45 -32.87
C SER A 329 -2.16 15.37 -33.91
N THR A 330 -1.44 14.30 -33.55
CA THR A 330 -1.13 13.23 -34.53
C THR A 330 -1.38 11.79 -34.04
N THR A 331 -1.91 11.57 -32.84
CA THR A 331 -2.15 10.20 -32.32
C THR A 331 -3.60 9.87 -31.96
N VAL A 332 -4.54 10.79 -32.20
CA VAL A 332 -5.97 10.60 -31.84
C VAL A 332 -6.88 10.30 -33.05
N ALA A 333 -6.38 10.43 -34.28
CA ALA A 333 -7.18 10.15 -35.48
C ALA A 333 -7.26 8.66 -35.88
N ASP A 334 -6.30 7.82 -35.45
CA ASP A 334 -6.28 6.39 -35.82
C ASP A 334 -6.96 5.46 -34.80
N ALA A 335 -7.31 5.96 -33.62
CA ALA A 335 -7.89 5.13 -32.54
C ALA A 335 -9.43 4.97 -32.63
N THR A 336 -10.14 5.86 -33.33
CA THR A 336 -11.61 5.83 -33.43
C THR A 336 -12.14 4.89 -34.50
N THR A 337 -11.32 4.46 -35.47
CA THR A 337 -11.75 3.52 -36.51
C THR A 337 -11.70 2.05 -36.07
N ASN A 338 -10.88 1.70 -35.07
CA ASN A 338 -10.72 0.31 -34.61
C ASN A 338 -11.71 -0.12 -33.52
N ALA A 339 -12.36 0.80 -32.80
CA ALA A 339 -13.29 0.47 -31.70
C ALA A 339 -14.70 0.05 -32.16
N ALA A 340 -15.11 0.42 -33.38
CA ALA A 340 -16.41 0.05 -33.93
C ALA A 340 -16.42 -1.35 -34.59
N ALA A 341 -15.25 -1.89 -34.96
CA ALA A 341 -15.15 -3.21 -35.59
C ALA A 341 -15.10 -4.37 -34.56
N THR A 342 -14.64 -4.12 -33.33
CA THR A 342 -14.48 -5.17 -32.31
C THR A 342 -15.77 -5.49 -31.55
N THR A 343 -16.74 -4.57 -31.55
CA THR A 343 -18.02 -4.74 -30.85
C THR A 343 -19.05 -5.58 -31.61
N ALA A 344 -18.86 -5.82 -32.91
CA ALA A 344 -19.72 -6.71 -33.70
C ALA A 344 -19.32 -8.20 -33.58
N ALA A 345 -18.02 -8.50 -33.41
CA ALA A 345 -17.52 -9.88 -33.35
C ALA A 345 -17.74 -10.60 -32.00
N ALA A 346 -17.91 -9.83 -30.90
CA ALA A 346 -18.10 -10.40 -29.56
C ALA A 346 -19.54 -10.87 -29.28
N ALA A 347 -20.53 -10.40 -30.05
CA ALA A 347 -21.93 -10.76 -29.87
C ALA A 347 -22.29 -12.13 -30.50
N GLU A 348 -21.53 -12.60 -31.49
CA GLU A 348 -21.80 -13.87 -32.18
C GLU A 348 -21.18 -15.10 -31.48
N ALA A 349 -20.14 -14.91 -30.65
CA ALA A 349 -19.49 -16.00 -29.90
C ALA A 349 -20.21 -16.39 -28.58
N ALA A 350 -21.09 -15.53 -28.07
CA ALA A 350 -21.80 -15.76 -26.82
C ALA A 350 -23.00 -16.73 -26.96
N THR A 351 -23.52 -16.92 -28.18
CA THR A 351 -24.72 -17.72 -28.42
C THR A 351 -24.44 -19.22 -28.60
N THR A 352 -23.20 -19.60 -28.93
CA THR A 352 -22.81 -20.99 -29.20
C THR A 352 -22.35 -21.75 -27.94
N THR A 353 -21.98 -21.05 -26.87
CA THR A 353 -21.43 -21.67 -25.65
C THR A 353 -22.52 -22.12 -24.66
N THR A 354 -23.72 -21.53 -24.74
CA THR A 354 -24.83 -21.79 -23.80
C THR A 354 -25.63 -23.07 -24.12
N ALA A 355 -25.39 -23.71 -25.27
CA ALA A 355 -26.07 -24.96 -25.65
C ALA A 355 -25.31 -26.24 -25.23
N ALA A 356 -24.02 -26.16 -24.90
CA ALA A 356 -23.19 -27.32 -24.55
C ALA A 356 -23.23 -27.70 -23.06
N ALA A 357 -23.60 -26.77 -22.17
CA ALA A 357 -23.62 -26.98 -20.72
C ALA A 357 -24.89 -27.69 -20.19
N ALA A 358 -25.94 -27.83 -21.01
CA ALA A 358 -27.22 -28.42 -20.60
C ALA A 358 -27.34 -29.94 -20.84
N SER A 359 -26.33 -30.60 -21.42
CA SER A 359 -26.37 -32.04 -21.76
C SER A 359 -25.58 -32.94 -20.78
N ALA A 360 -24.83 -32.37 -19.83
CA ALA A 360 -23.94 -33.14 -18.94
C ALA A 360 -24.50 -33.36 -17.51
N ALA A 361 -25.73 -32.91 -17.20
CA ALA A 361 -26.27 -32.86 -15.83
C ALA A 361 -27.29 -33.97 -15.50
N THR A 362 -27.23 -35.13 -16.16
CA THR A 362 -28.14 -36.25 -15.86
C THR A 362 -27.44 -37.60 -15.95
N ALA A 363 -26.58 -37.92 -14.97
CA ALA A 363 -26.29 -39.29 -14.59
C ALA A 363 -25.62 -39.40 -13.20
N ALA A 364 -26.22 -40.25 -12.36
CA ALA A 364 -25.65 -40.96 -11.21
C ALA A 364 -25.59 -40.26 -9.82
N THR A 365 -26.59 -40.59 -9.00
CA THR A 365 -26.61 -40.41 -7.54
C THR A 365 -26.57 -41.79 -6.84
N ALA A 366 -25.45 -42.07 -6.17
CA ALA A 366 -25.22 -42.87 -4.94
C ALA A 366 -25.60 -44.39 -4.90
N PRO A 367 -25.21 -45.19 -3.85
CA PRO A 367 -24.29 -44.93 -2.71
C PRO A 367 -23.28 -46.09 -2.42
N ALA A 368 -22.21 -45.85 -1.65
CA ALA A 368 -21.51 -46.93 -0.91
C ALA A 368 -20.69 -46.41 0.28
N ALA A 369 -21.17 -46.72 1.49
CA ALA A 369 -20.46 -46.63 2.74
C ALA A 369 -19.52 -47.83 2.87
N ALA A 370 -18.19 -47.63 2.80
CA ALA A 370 -17.22 -48.70 3.07
C ALA A 370 -15.77 -48.28 3.42
N THR A 371 -15.39 -46.99 3.47
CA THR A 371 -13.95 -46.63 3.60
C THR A 371 -13.57 -45.81 4.84
N ALA A 372 -14.47 -45.63 5.80
CA ALA A 372 -14.15 -44.90 7.05
C ALA A 372 -13.33 -45.74 8.06
N ALA A 373 -13.32 -47.06 7.94
CA ALA A 373 -12.53 -47.94 8.82
C ALA A 373 -11.07 -48.11 8.34
N GLU A 374 -10.82 -48.07 7.03
CA GLU A 374 -9.46 -48.11 6.47
C GLU A 374 -8.71 -46.77 6.61
N ALA A 375 -9.43 -45.64 6.58
CA ALA A 375 -8.85 -44.33 6.85
C ALA A 375 -8.39 -44.16 8.31
N ALA A 376 -9.08 -44.79 9.27
CA ALA A 376 -8.70 -44.75 10.69
C ALA A 376 -7.42 -45.57 10.96
N ALA A 377 -7.26 -46.73 10.30
CA ALA A 377 -6.06 -47.56 10.42
C ALA A 377 -4.83 -46.93 9.75
N ALA A 378 -5.00 -46.15 8.68
CA ALA A 378 -3.92 -45.40 8.05
C ALA A 378 -3.42 -44.21 8.92
N VAL A 379 -4.31 -43.60 9.71
CA VAL A 379 -3.96 -42.51 10.63
C VAL A 379 -3.24 -43.05 11.88
N GLU A 380 -3.59 -44.24 12.35
CA GLU A 380 -2.94 -44.89 13.49
C GLU A 380 -1.58 -45.52 13.13
N ALA A 381 -1.37 -45.89 11.86
CA ALA A 381 -0.05 -46.26 11.34
C ALA A 381 0.89 -45.05 11.18
N LEU A 382 0.35 -43.84 10.95
CA LEU A 382 1.13 -42.60 10.86
C LEU A 382 1.57 -42.04 12.22
N THR A 383 0.92 -42.43 13.32
CA THR A 383 1.25 -41.96 14.68
C THR A 383 2.26 -42.84 15.43
N ALA A 384 2.63 -44.01 14.89
CA ALA A 384 3.64 -44.90 15.49
C ALA A 384 5.09 -44.64 15.04
N ALA A 385 5.31 -43.72 14.09
CA ALA A 385 6.65 -43.33 13.60
C ALA A 385 7.05 -41.93 14.11
N GLY A 386 7.05 -41.75 15.44
CA GLY A 386 7.56 -40.54 16.09
C GLY A 386 9.10 -40.51 16.11
N ALA A 387 9.67 -39.48 15.48
CA ALA A 387 11.10 -39.12 15.35
C ALA A 387 11.86 -39.85 14.20
N PRO A 388 12.00 -39.20 13.02
CA PRO A 388 12.97 -38.09 12.85
C PRO A 388 12.50 -36.91 11.97
N ALA A 389 11.20 -36.59 11.90
CA ALA A 389 10.67 -35.57 10.96
C ALA A 389 11.13 -34.11 11.24
N ALA A 390 11.38 -33.74 12.50
CA ALA A 390 11.84 -32.38 12.85
C ALA A 390 13.32 -32.15 12.51
N ALA A 391 14.16 -33.20 12.59
CA ALA A 391 15.57 -33.12 12.20
C ALA A 391 15.72 -33.06 10.67
N THR A 392 14.85 -33.73 9.92
CA THR A 392 14.83 -33.67 8.45
C THR A 392 14.28 -32.35 7.92
N ALA A 393 13.32 -31.70 8.61
CA ALA A 393 12.84 -30.37 8.23
C ALA A 393 13.90 -29.29 8.49
N ALA A 394 14.57 -29.32 9.64
CA ALA A 394 15.67 -28.42 9.93
C ALA A 394 16.90 -28.65 9.02
N ALA A 395 17.18 -29.90 8.64
CA ALA A 395 18.21 -30.23 7.67
C ALA A 395 17.82 -29.77 6.25
N ALA A 396 16.56 -29.90 5.85
CA ALA A 396 16.07 -29.41 4.56
C ALA A 396 16.03 -27.87 4.50
N GLU A 397 15.68 -27.20 5.59
CA GLU A 397 15.78 -25.73 5.72
C GLU A 397 17.24 -25.28 5.66
N ALA A 398 18.16 -25.98 6.35
CA ALA A 398 19.58 -25.68 6.30
C ALA A 398 20.21 -25.96 4.91
N GLU A 399 19.76 -27.03 4.22
CA GLU A 399 20.18 -27.32 2.84
C GLU A 399 19.62 -26.30 1.84
N ALA A 400 18.39 -25.82 2.03
CA ALA A 400 17.80 -24.75 1.23
C ALA A 400 18.51 -23.40 1.46
N GLU A 401 18.81 -23.07 2.72
CA GLU A 401 19.56 -21.86 3.09
C GLU A 401 20.99 -21.90 2.52
N ALA A 402 21.67 -23.05 2.58
CA ALA A 402 22.98 -23.24 1.97
C ALA A 402 22.93 -23.17 0.44
N ALA A 403 21.86 -23.67 -0.20
CA ALA A 403 21.66 -23.56 -1.63
C ALA A 403 21.41 -22.10 -2.08
N ASP A 404 20.63 -21.34 -1.31
CA ASP A 404 20.39 -19.91 -1.55
C ASP A 404 21.67 -19.09 -1.37
N GLU A 405 22.48 -19.40 -0.35
CA GLU A 405 23.78 -18.75 -0.13
C GLU A 405 24.77 -19.06 -1.26
N ALA A 406 24.84 -20.32 -1.71
CA ALA A 406 25.66 -20.70 -2.86
C ALA A 406 25.22 -20.01 -4.16
N GLN A 407 23.90 -19.90 -4.38
CA GLN A 407 23.32 -19.19 -5.52
C GLN A 407 23.63 -17.69 -5.47
N ALA A 408 23.56 -17.06 -4.29
CA ALA A 408 23.93 -15.66 -4.08
C ALA A 408 25.42 -15.41 -4.33
N ALA A 409 26.30 -16.30 -3.86
CA ALA A 409 27.73 -16.23 -4.12
C ALA A 409 28.06 -16.38 -5.61
N ALA A 410 27.42 -17.34 -6.30
CA ALA A 410 27.57 -17.53 -7.75
C ALA A 410 27.07 -16.31 -8.55
N ARG A 411 25.96 -15.68 -8.13
CA ARG A 411 25.46 -14.43 -8.69
C ARG A 411 26.48 -13.30 -8.53
N ALA A 412 27.03 -13.11 -7.32
CA ALA A 412 28.01 -12.06 -7.04
C ALA A 412 29.29 -12.24 -7.86
N GLU A 413 29.83 -13.45 -7.92
CA GLU A 413 31.03 -13.76 -8.72
C GLU A 413 30.78 -13.52 -10.21
N TYR A 414 29.62 -13.92 -10.73
CA TYR A 414 29.27 -13.69 -12.13
C TYR A 414 29.20 -12.20 -12.47
N LEU A 415 28.51 -11.41 -11.65
CA LEU A 415 28.38 -9.97 -11.84
C LEU A 415 29.76 -9.30 -11.78
N HIS A 416 30.60 -9.69 -10.82
CA HIS A 416 31.96 -9.18 -10.70
C HIS A 416 32.82 -9.50 -11.94
N ARG A 417 32.79 -10.74 -12.47
CA ARG A 417 33.48 -11.09 -13.72
C ARG A 417 32.98 -10.32 -14.93
N ARG A 418 31.75 -9.82 -14.89
CA ARG A 418 31.16 -8.93 -15.91
C ARG A 418 31.49 -7.46 -15.66
N GLY A 419 32.37 -7.15 -14.71
CA GLY A 419 32.79 -5.79 -14.36
C GLY A 419 31.73 -5.01 -13.59
N TRP A 420 30.75 -5.68 -12.98
CA TRP A 420 29.79 -5.02 -12.11
C TRP A 420 30.34 -4.87 -10.69
N THR A 421 30.09 -3.70 -10.11
CA THR A 421 30.25 -3.44 -8.68
C THR A 421 28.86 -3.37 -8.06
N VAL A 422 28.51 -4.35 -7.23
CA VAL A 422 27.19 -4.45 -6.59
C VAL A 422 27.32 -4.11 -5.11
N PHE A 423 26.52 -3.15 -4.66
CA PHE A 423 26.41 -2.75 -3.26
C PHE A 423 25.17 -3.39 -2.65
N HIS A 424 25.35 -4.13 -1.56
CA HIS A 424 24.23 -4.70 -0.81
C HIS A 424 23.86 -3.75 0.33
N LEU A 425 22.64 -3.19 0.28
CA LEU A 425 22.13 -2.33 1.35
C LEU A 425 21.48 -3.15 2.45
N THR A 426 21.84 -2.82 3.68
CA THR A 426 21.30 -3.42 4.90
C THR A 426 20.54 -2.39 5.73
N ALA A 427 19.81 -2.86 6.73
CA ALA A 427 19.17 -1.98 7.70
C ALA A 427 20.16 -1.04 8.44
N ALA A 428 21.44 -1.42 8.55
CA ALA A 428 22.47 -0.57 9.14
C ALA A 428 22.81 0.62 8.23
N ASP A 429 22.91 0.40 6.92
CA ASP A 429 23.19 1.47 5.95
C ASP A 429 22.03 2.48 5.86
N PHE A 430 20.79 2.05 6.10
CA PHE A 430 19.66 2.98 6.21
C PHE A 430 19.67 3.82 7.48
N ARG A 431 20.38 3.40 8.54
CA ARG A 431 20.54 4.19 9.78
C ARG A 431 21.71 5.16 9.68
N ASP A 432 22.81 4.73 9.07
CA ASP A 432 23.99 5.54 8.79
C ASP A 432 24.48 5.29 7.36
N PRO A 433 24.06 6.12 6.39
CA PRO A 433 24.40 5.92 5.00
C PRO A 433 25.80 6.44 4.64
N THR A 434 26.54 7.05 5.55
CA THR A 434 27.79 7.77 5.22
C THR A 434 28.83 6.86 4.56
N ARG A 435 29.06 5.67 5.12
CA ARG A 435 30.01 4.70 4.55
C ARG A 435 29.55 4.23 3.17
N PHE A 436 28.28 3.88 3.03
CA PHE A 436 27.69 3.43 1.78
C PHE A 436 27.83 4.51 0.70
N LEU A 437 27.37 5.73 0.97
CA LEU A 437 27.41 6.85 0.01
C LEU A 437 28.84 7.21 -0.41
N THR A 438 29.80 7.13 0.53
CA THR A 438 31.22 7.37 0.22
C THR A 438 31.75 6.35 -0.78
N HIS A 439 31.49 5.07 -0.56
CA HIS A 439 31.97 4.01 -1.45
C HIS A 439 31.22 4.00 -2.79
N LEU A 440 29.91 4.24 -2.76
CA LEU A 440 29.08 4.39 -3.95
C LEU A 440 29.61 5.53 -4.83
N GLY A 441 29.84 6.70 -4.23
CA GLY A 441 30.32 7.87 -4.97
C GLY A 441 31.69 7.65 -5.60
N ALA A 442 32.60 6.95 -4.91
CA ALA A 442 33.89 6.56 -5.49
C ALA A 442 33.71 5.65 -6.71
N ALA A 443 32.83 4.64 -6.62
CA ALA A 443 32.55 3.72 -7.72
C ALA A 443 31.88 4.41 -8.92
N LEU A 444 30.91 5.30 -8.67
CA LEU A 444 30.24 6.08 -9.72
C LEU A 444 31.21 7.02 -10.43
N THR A 445 32.06 7.72 -9.69
CA THR A 445 33.09 8.60 -10.26
C THR A 445 34.08 7.82 -11.13
N GLN A 446 34.53 6.65 -10.67
CA GLN A 446 35.39 5.76 -11.44
C GLN A 446 34.72 5.27 -12.73
N GLY A 447 33.40 5.06 -12.69
CA GLY A 447 32.57 4.70 -13.85
C GLY A 447 32.16 5.87 -14.75
N GLY A 448 32.66 7.09 -14.50
CA GLY A 448 32.38 8.27 -15.33
C GLY A 448 31.02 8.93 -15.08
N VAL A 449 30.34 8.60 -13.98
CA VAL A 449 29.10 9.26 -13.56
C VAL A 449 29.46 10.42 -12.63
N ALA A 450 28.95 11.61 -12.94
CA ALA A 450 29.10 12.81 -12.11
C ALA A 450 27.91 12.97 -11.16
N ALA A 451 28.19 13.57 -10.01
CA ALA A 451 27.18 14.03 -9.05
C ALA A 451 26.54 15.35 -9.46
#